data_AF-X1EZ32-F1
#
_entry.id   AF-X1EZ32-F1
#
_cell.length_a   1.000
_cell.length_b   1.000
_cell.length_c   1.000
_cell.angle_alpha   90.00
_cell.angle_beta   90.00
_cell.angle_gamma   90.00
#
_symmetry.space_group_name_H-M   'P 1'
#
loop_
_entity.id
_entity.type
_entity.pdbx_description
1 polymer ?
#
loop_
_entity_poly.entity_id
_entity_poly.type
_entity_poly.pdbx_seq_one_letter_code
_entity_poly.pdbx_strand_id
1 'polypeptide(L)'
;MAGVVTRRLARQHMIVCAAPSYLAGHGTPQQVGELAQHTAILYGRAGRAAPWRFPQEGAPPLEITPPSRLRLDDLEAIADAATAGFGLAWLPSWLVRERLQSGALVR
;
A
#
# COMPACT_ATOMS: atom_id res chain seq x y z
N MET A 1 30.44 -14.72 -14.81
CA MET A 1 29.78 -13.51 -14.28
C MET A 1 28.66 -13.12 -15.22
N ALA A 2 27.40 -13.35 -14.85
CA ALA A 2 26.26 -12.95 -15.69
C ALA A 2 25.95 -11.47 -15.41
N GLY A 3 26.18 -10.61 -16.40
CA GLY A 3 25.84 -9.19 -16.30
C GLY A 3 24.34 -9.00 -16.50
N VAL A 4 23.65 -8.50 -15.47
CA VAL A 4 22.24 -8.10 -15.61
C VAL A 4 22.22 -6.66 -16.13
N VAL A 5 21.72 -6.47 -17.34
CA VAL A 5 21.45 -5.13 -17.90
C VAL A 5 20.08 -4.67 -17.39
N THR A 6 20.07 -3.74 -16.44
CA THR A 6 18.84 -3.15 -15.90
C THR A 6 18.37 -2.00 -16.79
N ARG A 7 17.19 -2.13 -17.41
CA ARG A 7 16.51 -1.05 -18.16
C ARG A 7 15.21 -0.67 -17.47
N ARG A 8 15.00 0.63 -17.20
CA ARG A 8 13.73 1.12 -16.63
C ARG A 8 12.59 0.92 -17.63
N LEU A 9 11.62 0.06 -17.28
CA LEU A 9 10.50 -0.29 -18.15
C LEU A 9 9.31 0.67 -17.98
N ALA A 10 8.98 1.06 -16.74
CA ALA A 10 7.86 1.94 -16.44
C ALA A 10 8.05 2.65 -15.09
N ARG A 11 7.20 3.65 -14.81
CA ARG A 11 6.98 4.20 -13.47
C ARG A 11 5.64 3.71 -12.97
N GLN A 12 5.60 3.08 -11.81
CA GLN A 12 4.36 2.72 -11.14
C GLN A 12 3.96 3.81 -10.15
N HIS A 13 2.69 4.18 -10.16
CA HIS A 13 2.13 5.11 -9.19
C HIS A 13 1.48 4.30 -8.06
N MET A 14 2.03 4.41 -6.86
CA MET A 14 1.51 3.75 -5.66
C MET A 14 0.49 4.67 -4.98
N ILE A 15 -0.59 4.09 -4.47
CA ILE A 15 -1.60 4.81 -3.71
C ILE A 15 -1.85 4.12 -2.37
N VAL A 16 -2.18 4.91 -1.36
CA VAL A 16 -2.81 4.38 -0.14
C VAL A 16 -4.29 4.22 -0.46
N CYS A 17 -4.88 3.09 -0.09
CA CYS A 17 -6.30 2.83 -0.31
C CYS A 17 -6.87 1.91 0.78
N ALA A 18 -8.18 1.96 0.96
CA ALA A 18 -8.93 1.11 1.89
C ALA A 18 -10.38 0.97 1.44
N ALA A 19 -11.09 -0.02 1.99
CA ALA A 19 -12.53 -0.09 1.83
C ALA A 19 -13.23 1.08 2.57
N PRO A 20 -14.34 1.60 2.03
CA PRO A 20 -15.16 2.60 2.73
C PRO A 20 -15.59 2.14 4.14
N SER A 21 -15.84 0.84 4.33
CA SER A 21 -16.20 0.24 5.62
C SER A 21 -15.11 0.39 6.68
N TYR A 22 -13.84 0.24 6.28
CA TYR A 22 -12.72 0.46 7.19
C TYR A 22 -12.62 1.92 7.61
N LEU A 23 -12.73 2.84 6.65
CA LEU A 23 -12.62 4.29 6.90
C LEU A 23 -13.79 4.83 7.72
N ALA A 24 -14.99 4.27 7.57
CA ALA A 24 -16.14 4.65 8.39
C ALA A 24 -15.90 4.42 9.90
N GLY A 25 -15.10 3.41 10.25
CA GLY A 25 -14.77 3.10 11.65
C GLY A 25 -13.49 3.75 12.17
N HIS A 26 -12.55 4.13 11.28
CA HIS A 26 -11.20 4.56 11.66
C HIS A 26 -10.85 5.98 11.21
N GLY A 27 -11.69 6.63 10.42
CA GLY A 27 -11.39 7.89 9.73
C GLY A 27 -10.52 7.71 8.49
N THR A 28 -10.33 8.80 7.76
CA THR A 28 -9.51 8.85 6.54
C THR A 28 -8.23 9.63 6.80
N PRO A 29 -7.04 9.02 6.63
CA PRO A 29 -5.78 9.74 6.81
C PRO A 29 -5.62 10.82 5.73
N GLN A 30 -5.39 12.05 6.14
CA GLN A 30 -5.17 13.22 5.29
C GLN A 30 -3.68 13.46 5.02
N GLN A 31 -2.81 12.92 5.87
CA GLN A 31 -1.37 13.06 5.73
C GLN A 31 -0.61 11.80 6.15
N VAL A 32 0.60 11.68 5.63
CA VAL A 32 1.46 10.50 5.81
C VAL A 32 1.74 10.20 7.30
N GLY A 33 1.82 11.22 8.16
CA GLY A 33 2.03 11.04 9.61
C GLY A 33 0.88 10.34 10.33
N GLU A 34 -0.34 10.40 9.79
CA GLU A 34 -1.53 9.78 10.39
C GLU A 34 -1.58 8.27 10.16
N LEU A 35 -0.77 7.75 9.22
CA LEU A 35 -0.69 6.30 8.97
C LEU A 35 -0.29 5.51 10.22
N ALA A 36 0.42 6.12 11.17
CA ALA A 36 0.78 5.50 12.45
C ALA A 36 -0.45 5.16 13.33
N GLN A 37 -1.61 5.76 13.05
CA GLN A 37 -2.86 5.56 13.79
C GLN A 37 -3.76 4.49 13.14
N HIS A 38 -3.38 3.97 11.97
CA HIS A 38 -4.16 3.02 11.21
C HIS A 38 -3.52 1.63 11.19
N THR A 39 -4.35 0.59 11.03
CA THR A 39 -3.87 -0.75 10.70
C THR A 39 -3.61 -0.85 9.21
N ALA A 40 -2.42 -1.33 8.85
CA ALA A 40 -2.01 -1.62 7.48
C ALA A 40 -1.98 -3.12 7.19
N ILE A 41 -2.13 -3.43 5.91
CA ILE A 41 -1.90 -4.75 5.32
C ILE A 41 -0.58 -4.65 4.57
N LEU A 42 0.46 -5.32 5.09
CA LEU A 42 1.81 -5.14 4.57
C LEU A 42 2.20 -6.26 3.62
N TYR A 43 2.88 -5.89 2.55
CA TYR A 43 3.66 -6.87 1.81
C TYR A 43 4.85 -7.33 2.66
N GLY A 44 5.10 -8.62 2.70
CA GLY A 44 6.29 -9.15 3.35
C GLY A 44 6.62 -10.56 2.92
N ARG A 45 7.91 -10.88 2.92
CA ARG A 45 8.43 -12.19 2.53
C ARG A 45 9.57 -12.59 3.46
N ALA A 46 9.73 -13.89 3.72
CA ALA A 46 10.77 -14.42 4.60
C ALA A 46 10.80 -13.74 5.99
N GLY A 47 9.62 -13.49 6.57
CA GLY A 47 9.47 -12.89 7.90
C GLY A 47 9.65 -11.36 7.97
N ARG A 48 10.01 -10.69 6.87
CA ARG A 48 10.24 -9.24 6.83
C ARG A 48 9.15 -8.50 6.07
N ALA A 49 8.61 -7.43 6.66
CA ALA A 49 7.72 -6.51 5.96
C ALA A 49 8.55 -5.56 5.09
N ALA A 50 8.03 -5.26 3.90
CA ALA A 50 8.56 -4.16 3.11
C ALA A 50 7.96 -2.84 3.63
N PRO A 51 8.80 -1.84 3.96
CA PRO A 51 8.29 -0.52 4.31
C PRO A 51 7.62 0.13 3.10
N TRP A 52 6.61 0.95 3.36
CA TRP A 52 6.06 1.85 2.36
C TRP A 52 7.03 3.00 2.12
N ARG A 53 7.23 3.38 0.86
CA ARG A 53 8.23 4.39 0.46
C ARG A 53 7.56 5.56 -0.22
N PHE A 54 7.39 6.66 0.50
CA PHE A 54 6.80 7.87 -0.03
C PHE A 54 7.88 8.78 -0.64
N PRO A 55 7.72 9.27 -1.88
CA PRO A 55 8.65 10.22 -2.47
C PRO A 55 8.77 11.50 -1.62
N GLN A 56 9.99 12.03 -1.49
CA GLN A 56 10.25 13.34 -0.88
C GLN A 56 11.06 14.19 -1.86
N GLU A 57 10.76 15.49 -1.92
CA GLU A 57 11.52 16.43 -2.74
C GLU A 57 12.82 16.82 -2.04
N GLY A 58 13.95 16.70 -2.75
CA GLY A 58 15.27 17.05 -2.20
C GLY A 58 15.81 16.12 -1.11
N ALA A 59 15.11 15.02 -0.78
CA ALA A 59 15.48 14.07 0.25
C ALA A 59 15.28 12.60 -0.20
N PRO A 60 15.93 11.62 0.44
CA PRO A 60 15.59 10.21 0.23
C PRO A 60 14.11 9.92 0.49
N PRO A 61 13.51 8.86 -0.11
CA PRO A 61 12.13 8.50 0.17
C PRO A 61 11.89 8.24 1.66
N LEU A 62 10.76 8.72 2.16
CA LEU A 62 10.32 8.46 3.53
C LEU A 62 9.84 7.01 3.63
N GLU A 63 10.54 6.21 4.44
CA GLU A 63 10.15 4.83 4.73
C GLU A 63 9.24 4.77 5.96
N ILE A 64 8.07 4.14 5.81
CA ILE A 64 7.09 3.97 6.88
C ILE A 64 6.65 2.52 6.94
N THR A 65 6.64 1.97 8.14
CA THR A 65 6.00 0.68 8.42
C THR A 65 4.88 0.93 9.41
N PRO A 66 3.65 1.17 8.94
CA PRO A 66 2.52 1.37 9.85
C PRO A 66 2.26 0.12 10.71
N PRO A 67 1.55 0.25 11.84
CA PRO A 67 1.08 -0.90 12.59
C PRO A 67 0.33 -1.88 11.68
N SER A 68 0.66 -3.16 11.73
CA SER A 68 0.08 -4.17 10.83
C SER A 68 -0.43 -5.38 11.58
N ARG A 69 -1.62 -5.86 11.22
CA ARG A 69 -2.17 -7.14 11.69
C ARG A 69 -2.12 -8.23 10.62
N LEU A 70 -1.98 -7.85 9.35
CA LEU A 70 -1.85 -8.76 8.23
C LEU A 70 -0.55 -8.49 7.48
N ARG A 71 0.11 -9.57 7.11
CA ARG A 71 1.28 -9.57 6.25
C ARG A 71 1.16 -10.67 5.22
N LEU A 72 1.19 -10.30 3.95
CA LEU A 72 0.98 -11.20 2.82
C LEU A 72 2.13 -11.04 1.83
N ASP A 73 2.39 -12.05 1.02
CA ASP A 73 3.45 -12.05 0.01
C ASP A 73 2.93 -11.94 -1.43
N ASP A 74 1.64 -11.62 -1.59
CA ASP A 74 0.96 -11.40 -2.86
C ASP A 74 0.16 -10.09 -2.83
N LEU A 75 0.25 -9.29 -3.90
CA LEU A 75 -0.38 -7.96 -3.94
C LEU A 75 -1.90 -8.02 -4.21
N GLU A 76 -2.37 -9.03 -4.95
CA GLU A 76 -3.81 -9.21 -5.21
C GLU A 76 -4.51 -9.64 -3.92
N ALA A 77 -3.88 -10.53 -3.14
CA ALA A 77 -4.38 -10.91 -1.82
C ALA A 77 -4.43 -9.71 -0.84
N ILE A 78 -3.47 -8.78 -0.92
CA ILE A 78 -3.53 -7.52 -0.16
C ILE A 78 -4.69 -6.65 -0.63
N ALA A 79 -4.94 -6.57 -1.95
CA ALA A 79 -6.06 -5.82 -2.49
C ALA A 79 -7.41 -6.39 -2.02
N ASP A 80 -7.57 -7.71 -2.04
CA ASP A 80 -8.77 -8.39 -1.55
C ASP A 80 -8.99 -8.17 -0.05
N ALA A 81 -7.93 -8.26 0.75
CA ALA A 81 -8.01 -7.98 2.18
C ALA A 81 -8.34 -6.49 2.46
N ALA A 82 -7.82 -5.56 1.66
CA ALA A 82 -8.17 -4.15 1.77
C ALA A 82 -9.66 -3.91 1.43
N THR A 83 -10.16 -4.56 0.37
CA THR A 83 -11.58 -4.50 -0.03
C THR A 83 -12.50 -5.12 1.04
N ALA A 84 -12.04 -6.15 1.74
CA ALA A 84 -12.75 -6.72 2.88
C ALA A 84 -12.66 -5.88 4.17
N GLY A 85 -11.97 -4.74 4.16
CA GLY A 85 -11.93 -3.79 5.27
C GLY A 85 -10.91 -4.11 6.36
N PHE A 86 -9.89 -4.92 6.08
CA PHE A 86 -8.88 -5.30 7.08
C PHE A 86 -7.85 -4.21 7.40
N GLY A 87 -7.81 -3.12 6.63
CA GLY A 87 -6.87 -2.04 6.85
C GLY A 87 -6.59 -1.20 5.62
N LEU A 88 -5.61 -0.31 5.77
CA LEU A 88 -5.00 0.42 4.67
C LEU A 88 -4.05 -0.50 3.88
N ALA A 89 -4.02 -0.32 2.57
CA ALA A 89 -3.05 -0.96 1.68
C ALA A 89 -2.32 0.10 0.84
N TRP A 90 -1.06 -0.18 0.52
CA TRP A 90 -0.25 0.64 -0.37
C TRP A 90 0.07 -0.15 -1.63
N LEU A 91 -0.68 0.12 -2.69
CA LEU A 91 -0.75 -0.72 -3.88
C LEU A 91 -0.54 0.10 -5.16
N PRO A 92 -0.04 -0.54 -6.24
CA PRO A 92 0.01 0.11 -7.54
C PRO A 92 -1.40 0.46 -8.04
N SER A 93 -1.59 1.68 -8.54
CA SER A 93 -2.91 2.17 -8.97
C SER A 93 -3.55 1.36 -10.11
N TRP A 94 -2.73 0.69 -10.94
CA TRP A 94 -3.20 -0.18 -12.00
C TRP A 94 -3.83 -1.47 -11.46
N LEU A 95 -3.35 -1.99 -10.33
CA LEU A 95 -3.83 -3.23 -9.70
C LEU A 95 -5.23 -3.03 -9.12
N VAL A 96 -5.45 -1.88 -8.49
CA VAL A 96 -6.70 -1.58 -7.78
C VAL A 96 -7.66 -0.73 -8.59
N ARG A 97 -7.41 -0.52 -9.88
CA ARG A 97 -8.22 0.40 -10.73
C ARG A 97 -9.71 0.06 -10.71
N GLU A 98 -10.07 -1.20 -10.94
CA GLU A 98 -11.48 -1.63 -10.99
C GLU A 98 -12.15 -1.53 -9.61
N ARG A 99 -11.40 -1.83 -8.54
CA ARG A 99 -11.84 -1.69 -7.15
C ARG A 99 -12.11 -0.23 -6.77
N LEU A 100 -11.28 0.70 -7.27
CA LEU A 100 -11.52 2.14 -7.11
C LEU A 100 -12.74 2.62 -7.92
N GLN A 101 -12.88 2.16 -9.15
CA GLN A 101 -14.00 2.55 -10.04
C GLN A 101 -15.36 2.08 -9.51
N SER A 102 -15.41 0.88 -8.94
CA SER A 102 -16.61 0.33 -8.31
C SER A 102 -16.90 0.90 -6.91
N GLY A 103 -15.97 1.65 -6.32
CA GLY A 103 -16.06 2.13 -4.94
C GLY A 103 -15.79 1.07 -3.87
N ALA A 104 -15.37 -0.14 -4.26
CA ALA A 104 -14.93 -1.19 -3.34
C ALA A 104 -13.65 -0.78 -2.57
N LEU A 105 -12.83 0.09 -3.16
CA LEU A 105 -11.75 0.80 -2.51
C LEU A 105 -11.88 2.30 -2.77
N VAL A 106 -11.36 3.10 -1.85
CA VAL A 106 -11.15 4.54 -2.01
C VAL A 106 -9.72 4.90 -1.62
N ARG A 107 -9.22 6.03 -2.11
CA ARG A 107 -7.85 6.52 -1.92
C ARG A 107 -7.84 7.84 -1.17
#